data_AF-A0A4Z2EFT0-F1
#
_entry.id   AF-A0A4Z2EFT0-F1
#
_cell.length_a   1.000
_cell.length_b   1.000
_cell.length_c   1.000
_cell.angle_alpha   90.00
_cell.angle_beta   90.00
_cell.angle_gamma   90.00
#
_symmetry.space_group_name_H-M   'P 1'
#
loop_
_entity.id
_entity.type
_entity.pdbx_description
1 polymer ?
#
loop_
_entity_poly.entity_id
_entity_poly.type
_entity_poly.pdbx_seq_one_letter_code
_entity_poly.pdbx_strand_id
1 'polypeptide(L)' 'MSIGRTLIPRYFSTVFEGGVTELHYILKHSKESFHNSCITLDCDQCTMVTQHGKPMFTKVTPAPPTHTPHPPHPSELLPP' A
#
# COMPACT_ATOMS: atom_id res chain seq x y z
N MET A 1 -14.11 16.35 -5.34
CA MET A 1 -12.77 16.25 -5.96
C MET A 1 -12.89 15.22 -7.08
N SER A 2 -12.70 15.61 -8.34
CA SER A 2 -12.90 14.73 -9.51
C SER A 2 -11.57 14.56 -10.23
N ILE A 3 -11.23 13.32 -10.61
CA ILE A 3 -10.06 13.03 -11.44
C ILE A 3 -10.50 12.91 -12.90
N GLY A 4 -9.72 13.49 -13.81
CA GLY A 4 -10.00 13.39 -15.25
C GLY A 4 -9.79 11.98 -15.79
N ARG A 5 -10.40 11.67 -16.95
CA ARG A 5 -10.34 10.34 -17.59
C ARG A 5 -8.93 9.79 -17.78
N THR A 6 -7.97 10.66 -18.09
CA THR A 6 -6.55 10.29 -18.28
C THR A 6 -5.90 9.75 -17.01
N LEU A 7 -6.44 10.08 -15.82
CA LEU A 7 -5.91 9.63 -14.53
C LEU A 7 -6.58 8.35 -14.03
N ILE A 8 -7.66 7.90 -14.67
CA ILE A 8 -8.37 6.67 -14.27
C ILE A 8 -7.42 5.45 -14.28
N PRO A 9 -6.63 5.20 -15.34
CA PRO A 9 -5.72 4.06 -15.35
C PRO A 9 -4.67 4.15 -14.23
N ARG A 10 -4.13 5.35 -14.00
CA ARG A 10 -3.16 5.59 -12.92
C ARG A 10 -3.76 5.31 -11.54
N TYR A 11 -5.00 5.73 -11.29
CA TYR A 11 -5.67 5.45 -10.01
C TYR A 11 -5.69 3.95 -9.71
N PHE A 12 -6.11 3.13 -10.69
CA PHE A 12 -6.08 1.69 -10.50
C PHE A 12 -4.66 1.16 -10.31
N SER A 13 -3.67 1.62 -11.09
CA SER A 13 -2.26 1.24 -10.90
C SER A 13 -1.79 1.49 -9.47
N THR A 14 -2.10 2.65 -8.89
CA THR A 14 -1.70 2.97 -7.51
C THR A 14 -2.32 2.05 -6.46
N VAL A 15 -3.54 1.54 -6.69
CA VAL A 15 -4.19 0.58 -5.79
C VAL A 15 -3.43 -0.75 -5.81
N PHE A 16 -3.07 -1.25 -6.99
CA PHE A 16 -2.33 -2.52 -7.14
C PHE A 16 -0.87 -2.41 -6.69
N GLU A 17 -0.21 -1.27 -6.89
CA GLU A 17 1.14 -0.99 -6.35
C GLU A 17 1.20 -1.12 -4.83
N GLY A 18 0.09 -0.89 -4.12
CA GLY A 18 -0.04 -1.08 -2.67
C GLY A 18 -0.08 -2.55 -2.19
N GLY A 19 0.21 -3.52 -3.06
CA GLY A 19 0.21 -4.95 -2.74
C GLY A 19 -1.19 -5.59 -2.78
N VAL A 20 -2.17 -4.91 -3.37
CA VAL A 20 -3.48 -5.48 -3.68
C VAL A 20 -3.31 -6.48 -4.82
N THR A 21 -3.82 -7.69 -4.66
CA THR A 21 -3.84 -8.73 -5.71
C THR A 21 -5.20 -8.87 -6.36
N GLU A 22 -6.28 -8.48 -5.65
CA GLU A 22 -7.64 -8.55 -6.16
C GLU A 22 -8.43 -7.32 -5.72
N LEU A 23 -9.22 -6.77 -6.63
CA LEU A 23 -10.12 -5.64 -6.38
C LEU A 23 -11.48 -5.96 -7.01
N HIS A 24 -12.55 -5.92 -6.23
CA HIS A 24 -13.91 -6.05 -6.74
C HIS A 24 -14.88 -5.12 -6.02
N TYR A 25 -16.00 -4.79 -6.68
CA TYR A 25 -17.07 -3.96 -6.12
C TYR A 25 -18.30 -4.81 -5.86
N ILE A 26 -18.86 -4.71 -4.66
CA ILE A 26 -20.11 -5.33 -4.28
C ILE A 26 -21.17 -4.23 -4.27
N LEU A 27 -22.19 -4.38 -5.13
CA LEU A 27 -23.31 -3.47 -5.23
C LEU A 27 -24.55 -4.15 -4.64
N LYS A 28 -25.05 -3.67 -3.49
CA LYS A 28 -26.29 -4.15 -2.89
C LYS A 28 -27.40 -3.12 -3.06
N HIS A 29 -28.61 -3.58 -3.32
CA HIS A 29 -29.81 -2.75 -3.47
C HIS A 29 -29.62 -1.63 -4.52
N SER A 30 -28.91 -1.93 -5.61
CA SER A 30 -28.67 -0.95 -6.68
C SER A 30 -29.98 -0.64 -7.42
N LYS A 31 -30.25 0.64 -7.62
CA LYS A 31 -31.35 1.15 -8.42
C LYS A 31 -30.84 1.58 -9.79
N GLU A 32 -31.37 0.94 -10.83
CA GLU A 32 -31.08 1.31 -12.21
C GLU A 32 -32.13 2.28 -12.73
N SER A 33 -31.70 3.30 -13.46
CA SER A 33 -32.57 4.26 -14.13
C SER A 33 -32.12 4.44 -15.57
N PHE A 34 -33.07 4.25 -16.49
CA PHE A 34 -32.83 4.31 -17.92
C PHE A 34 -33.23 5.68 -18.45
N HIS A 35 -32.28 6.40 -19.00
CA HIS A 35 -32.50 7.62 -19.77
C HIS A 35 -32.08 7.34 -21.22
N ASN A 36 -32.64 8.09 -22.18
CA ASN A 36 -32.48 7.80 -23.62
C ASN A 36 -31.04 7.50 -24.08
N SER A 37 -30.02 8.12 -23.50
CA SER A 37 -28.62 7.92 -23.87
C SER A 37 -27.72 7.51 -22.71
N CYS A 38 -28.26 7.28 -21.51
CA CYS A 38 -27.46 6.91 -20.35
C CYS A 38 -28.24 6.03 -19.38
N ILE A 39 -27.53 5.10 -18.76
CA ILE A 39 -28.03 4.30 -17.67
C ILE A 39 -27.35 4.83 -16.41
N THR A 40 -28.15 5.20 -15.43
CA THR A 40 -27.65 5.62 -14.12
C THR A 40 -27.83 4.45 -13.16
N LEU A 41 -26.75 4.08 -12.46
CA LEU A 41 -26.78 3.10 -11.39
C LEU A 41 -26.53 3.84 -10.08
N ASP A 42 -27.54 3.88 -9.24
CA ASP A 42 -27.47 4.43 -7.89
C ASP A 42 -27.39 3.28 -6.88
N CYS A 43 -26.48 3.34 -5.91
CA CYS A 43 -26.26 2.25 -4.97
C CYS A 43 -25.81 2.80 -3.61
N ASP A 44 -26.73 2.76 -2.63
CA ASP A 44 -26.46 3.18 -1.26
C ASP A 44 -25.47 2.26 -0.54
N GLN A 45 -25.46 0.97 -0.91
CA GLN A 45 -24.62 -0.06 -0.30
C GLN A 45 -23.57 -0.57 -1.30
N CYS A 46 -22.68 0.33 -1.71
CA CYS A 46 -21.53 0.02 -2.53
C CYS A 46 -20.29 -0.22 -1.65
N THR A 47 -19.69 -1.41 -1.77
CA THR A 47 -18.47 -1.76 -1.05
C THR A 47 -17.37 -2.11 -2.04
N MET A 48 -16.24 -1.42 -1.93
CA MET A 48 -15.00 -1.78 -2.62
C MET A 48 -14.20 -2.74 -1.75
N VAL A 49 -13.91 -3.93 -2.25
CA VAL A 49 -13.16 -4.96 -1.53
C VAL A 49 -11.82 -5.17 -2.21
N THR A 50 -10.75 -5.11 -1.42
CA THR A 50 -9.38 -5.36 -1.85
C THR A 50 -8.78 -6.55 -1.08
N GLN A 51 -8.20 -7.50 -1.79
CA GLN A 51 -7.41 -8.57 -1.18
C GLN A 51 -5.92 -8.29 -1.39
N HIS A 52 -5.13 -8.40 -0.33
CA HIS A 52 -3.68 -8.23 -0.38
C HIS A 52 -2.98 -9.59 -0.35
N GLY A 53 -2.07 -9.80 -1.30
CA GLY A 53 -1.34 -11.05 -1.44
C GLY A 53 -0.12 -11.09 -0.52
N LYS A 54 -0.20 -11.90 0.53
CA LYS A 54 0.82 -12.14 1.57
C LYS A 54 1.02 -10.91 2.50
N PRO A 55 1.19 -11.11 3.82
CA PRO A 55 1.58 -10.01 4.69
C PRO A 55 2.88 -9.42 4.16
N MET A 56 2.87 -8.10 3.89
CA MET A 56 4.06 -7.34 3.55
C MET A 56 4.95 -7.33 4.79
N PHE A 57 5.73 -8.41 4.98
CA PHE A 57 6.85 -8.44 5.90
C PHE A 57 7.94 -7.56 5.29
N THR A 58 7.77 -6.24 5.40
CA THR A 58 8.89 -5.32 5.24
C THR A 58 9.80 -5.58 6.43
N LYS A 59 10.69 -6.57 6.31
CA LYS A 59 11.73 -6.83 7.29
C LYS A 59 12.76 -5.70 7.12
N VAL A 60 12.46 -4.54 7.71
CA VAL A 60 13.46 -3.48 7.89
C VAL A 60 14.34 -3.95 9.05
N THR A 61 15.36 -4.76 8.76
CA THR A 61 16.45 -4.93 9.72
C THR A 61 17.26 -3.64 9.69
N PRO A 62 17.36 -2.90 10.81
CA PRO A 62 18.45 -1.94 10.97
C PRO A 62 19.75 -2.75 10.81
N ALA A 63 20.64 -2.32 9.90
CA ALA A 63 21.97 -2.89 9.84
C ALA A 63 22.56 -2.86 11.27
N PRO A 64 23.14 -3.96 11.79
CA PRO A 64 23.81 -3.90 13.09
C PRO A 64 24.92 -2.86 12.99
N PRO A 65 25.05 -1.92 13.94
CA PRO A 65 26.18 -1.00 13.94
C PRO A 65 27.45 -1.84 14.03
N THR A 66 28.26 -1.75 12.98
CA THR A 66 29.59 -2.32 12.88
C THR A 66 30.34 -2.01 14.17
N HIS A 67 30.79 -3.06 14.86
CA HIS A 67 31.63 -2.94 16.05
C HIS A 67 32.81 -2.01 15.70
N THR A 68 32.78 -0.77 16.17
CA THR A 68 33.94 0.11 16.13
C THR A 68 35.02 -0.54 16.99
N PRO A 69 36.25 -0.77 16.49
CA PRO A 69 37.32 -1.25 17.34
C PRO A 69 37.61 -0.17 18.39
N HIS A 70 37.46 -0.53 19.65
CA HIS A 70 37.81 0.33 20.78
C HIS A 70 39.33 0.56 20.76
N PRO A 71 39.84 1.78 20.93
CA PRO A 71 41.27 1.99 21.12
C PRO A 71 41.73 1.33 22.43
N PRO A 72 42.94 0.74 22.48
CA PRO A 72 43.47 0.17 23.71
C PRO A 72 43.67 1.26 24.77
N HIS A 73 43.28 0.94 26.01
CA HIS A 73 43.43 1.82 27.17
C HIS A 73 44.93 1.95 27.53
N PRO A 74 45.45 3.14 27.88
CA PRO A 74 46.89 3.38 28.11
C PRO A 74 47.48 2.72 29.36
N SER A 75 46.76 1.80 30.02
CA SER A 75 47.19 1.17 31.27
C SER A 75 48.08 -0.07 31.09
N GLU A 76 48.34 -0.51 29.86
CA GLU A 76 49.18 -1.68 29.57
C GLU A 76 50.65 -1.32 29.26
N LEU A 77 51.01 -0.03 29.36
CA LEU A 77 52.32 0.51 28.98
C LEU A 77 53.20 0.89 30.18
N LEU A 78 53.13 0.13 31.28
CA LEU A 78 54.15 0.18 32.32
C LEU A 78 54.94 -1.14 32.32
N PRO A 79 56.27 -1.12 32.07
CA PRO A 79 57.12 -2.30 32.20
C PRO A 79 57.30 -2.68 33.70
N PRO A 80 57.83 -3.88 33.99
CA PRO A 80 57.55 -4.64 35.22
C PRO A 80 58.14 -4.06 36.51
#